data_AF-A0A318SC63-F1
#
_entry.id   AF-A0A318SC63-F1
#
_cell.length_a   1.000
_cell.length_b   1.000
_cell.length_c   1.000
_cell.angle_alpha   90.00
_cell.angle_beta   90.00
_cell.angle_gamma   90.00
#
_symmetry.space_group_name_H-M   'P 1'
#
loop_
_entity.id
_entity.type
_entity.pdbx_description
1 polymer ?
#
loop_
_entity_poly.entity_id
_entity_poly.type
_entity_poly.pdbx_seq_one_letter_code
_entity_poly.pdbx_strand_id
1 'polypeptide(L)'
;MQRFGEAPAYSTRAAFQASLACLAASLPQGALSVFALDVKGVGAWFLLIFTVGLFLLGTLLLVRYFEARDGMTDLAPRTRLYDVRHERVAYLLGIVVTSASVLLDAWFALTVRWGWWHLLPLALAAWGTTLFVRLLTRRAG
;
A
#
# COMPACT_ATOMS: atom_id res chain seq x y z
N MET A 1 -1.85 26.21 4.85
CA MET A 1 -1.32 26.12 3.47
C MET A 1 0.16 25.80 3.57
N GLN A 2 0.61 24.72 2.94
CA GLN A 2 2.02 24.29 2.96
C GLN A 2 2.92 25.36 2.31
N ARG A 3 4.07 25.67 2.92
CA ARG A 3 5.08 26.62 2.40
C ARG A 3 5.90 25.99 1.27
N PHE A 4 6.55 26.82 0.45
CA PHE A 4 7.49 26.33 -0.55
C PHE A 4 8.67 25.62 0.13
N GLY A 5 9.01 24.43 -0.34
CA GLY A 5 10.07 23.60 0.24
C GLY A 5 9.69 22.82 1.51
N GLU A 6 8.47 22.94 2.03
CA GLU A 6 8.01 22.07 3.12
C GLU A 6 7.80 20.64 2.62
N ALA A 7 8.28 19.68 3.41
CA ALA A 7 8.22 18.26 3.08
C ALA A 7 6.77 17.76 3.08
N PRO A 8 6.27 17.16 1.97
CA PRO A 8 4.91 16.61 1.91
C PRO A 8 4.79 15.33 2.73
N ALA A 9 3.59 14.95 3.17
CA ALA A 9 3.42 13.79 4.05
C ALA A 9 3.84 12.45 3.38
N TYR A 10 3.75 12.37 2.05
CA TYR A 10 4.28 11.24 1.27
C TYR A 10 5.81 11.18 1.17
N SER A 11 6.56 12.18 1.65
CA SER A 11 8.03 12.15 1.72
C SER A 11 8.59 11.46 2.97
N THR A 12 7.70 10.96 3.84
CA THR A 12 8.09 10.40 5.12
C THR A 12 8.61 8.96 5.00
N ARG A 13 9.44 8.53 5.97
CA ARG A 13 9.87 7.13 6.09
C ARG A 13 8.69 6.14 6.17
N ALA A 14 7.58 6.57 6.76
CA ALA A 14 6.36 5.77 6.84
C ALA A 14 5.72 5.53 5.46
N ALA A 15 5.71 6.54 4.58
CA ALA A 15 5.22 6.39 3.21
C ALA A 15 6.09 5.43 2.39
N PHE A 16 7.41 5.54 2.52
CA PHE A 16 8.34 4.58 1.91
C PHE A 16 8.10 3.15 2.44
N GLN A 17 8.00 2.98 3.76
CA GLN A 17 7.71 1.66 4.35
C GLN A 17 6.35 1.12 3.89
N ALA A 18 5.32 1.96 3.78
CA ALA A 18 4.01 1.54 3.31
C ALA A 18 4.07 1.07 1.85
N SER A 19 4.81 1.78 0.99
CA SER A 19 5.02 1.35 -0.40
C SER A 19 5.74 -0.01 -0.48
N LEU A 20 6.79 -0.19 0.32
CA LEU A 20 7.52 -1.45 0.36
C LEU A 20 6.67 -2.60 0.90
N ALA A 21 5.87 -2.35 1.94
CA ALA A 21 4.96 -3.34 2.50
C ALA A 21 3.93 -3.80 1.46
N CYS A 22 3.35 -2.87 0.70
CA CYS A 22 2.41 -3.20 -0.38
C CYS A 22 3.08 -4.01 -1.50
N LEU A 23 4.25 -3.57 -1.98
CA LEU A 23 4.99 -4.30 -3.02
C LEU A 23 5.39 -5.70 -2.53
N ALA A 24 5.95 -5.79 -1.32
CA ALA A 24 6.36 -7.05 -0.73
C ALA A 24 5.19 -8.00 -0.45
N ALA A 25 4.00 -7.48 -0.09
CA ALA A 25 2.80 -8.30 0.07
C ALA A 25 2.24 -8.77 -1.28
N SER A 26 2.30 -7.91 -2.31
CA SER A 26 1.75 -8.23 -3.64
C SER A 26 2.44 -9.40 -4.33
N LEU A 27 3.75 -9.60 -4.12
CA LEU A 27 4.49 -10.69 -4.75
C LEU A 27 4.03 -12.08 -4.29
N PRO A 28 4.05 -12.44 -2.99
CA PRO A 28 3.55 -13.72 -2.52
C PRO A 28 2.04 -13.85 -2.70
N GLN A 29 1.26 -12.79 -2.48
CA GLN A 29 -0.20 -12.83 -2.71
C GLN A 29 -0.52 -13.10 -4.20
N GLY A 30 0.26 -12.53 -5.12
CA GLY A 30 0.12 -12.78 -6.55
C GLY A 30 0.48 -14.20 -6.94
N ALA A 31 1.60 -14.73 -6.43
CA ALA A 31 1.98 -16.13 -6.64
C ALA A 31 0.88 -17.08 -6.15
N LEU A 32 0.33 -16.83 -4.95
CA LEU A 32 -0.78 -17.61 -4.38
C LEU A 32 -2.08 -17.42 -5.17
N SER A 33 -2.33 -16.24 -5.75
CA SER A 33 -3.50 -15.99 -6.61
C SER A 33 -3.48 -16.90 -7.83
N VAL A 34 -2.31 -17.06 -8.46
CA VAL A 34 -2.15 -17.94 -9.63
C VAL A 34 -2.46 -19.39 -9.28
N PHE A 35 -1.94 -19.90 -8.16
CA PHE A 35 -2.26 -21.25 -7.69
C PHE A 35 -3.74 -21.40 -7.27
N ALA A 36 -4.34 -20.35 -6.71
CA ALA A 36 -5.73 -20.35 -6.28
C ALA A 36 -6.74 -20.32 -7.45
N LEU A 37 -6.36 -19.79 -8.61
CA LEU A 37 -7.22 -19.77 -9.80
C LEU A 37 -7.54 -21.19 -10.31
N ASP A 38 -6.66 -22.16 -10.05
CA ASP A 38 -6.91 -23.58 -10.35
C ASP A 38 -8.06 -24.16 -9.49
N VAL A 39 -8.29 -23.57 -8.32
CA VAL A 39 -9.34 -23.99 -7.36
C VAL A 39 -10.72 -23.40 -7.71
N LYS A 40 -10.84 -22.65 -8.82
CA LYS A 40 -12.09 -22.11 -9.42
C LYS A 40 -13.09 -21.48 -8.44
N GLY A 41 -12.61 -20.72 -7.45
CA GLY A 41 -13.45 -20.00 -6.49
C GLY A 41 -13.51 -18.50 -6.75
N VAL A 42 -14.64 -17.86 -6.49
CA VAL A 42 -14.80 -16.39 -6.53
C VAL A 42 -13.75 -15.68 -5.66
N GLY A 43 -13.34 -16.31 -4.56
CA GLY A 43 -12.26 -15.83 -3.69
C GLY A 43 -10.91 -15.66 -4.39
N ALA A 44 -10.58 -16.48 -5.40
CA ALA A 44 -9.31 -16.40 -6.13
C ALA A 44 -9.23 -15.14 -7.00
N TRP A 45 -10.36 -14.74 -7.60
CA TRP A 45 -10.46 -13.48 -8.34
C TRP A 45 -10.29 -12.27 -7.42
N PHE A 46 -10.86 -12.31 -6.22
CA PHE A 46 -10.60 -11.28 -5.23
C PHE A 46 -9.12 -11.25 -4.81
N LEU A 47 -8.46 -12.40 -4.68
CA LEU A 47 -7.03 -12.46 -4.33
C LEU A 47 -6.19 -11.72 -5.37
N LEU A 48 -6.49 -11.94 -6.65
CA LEU A 48 -5.84 -11.28 -7.78
C LEU A 48 -6.15 -9.78 -7.82
N ILE A 49 -7.41 -9.38 -7.64
CA ILE A 49 -7.82 -7.96 -7.64
C ILE A 49 -7.07 -7.19 -6.55
N PHE A 50 -7.03 -7.72 -5.32
CA PHE A 50 -6.34 -7.06 -4.22
C PHE A 50 -4.81 -7.13 -4.36
N THR A 51 -4.26 -8.17 -4.99
CA THR A 51 -2.84 -8.20 -5.38
C THR A 51 -2.49 -7.04 -6.30
N VAL A 52 -3.27 -6.84 -7.36
CA VAL A 52 -3.07 -5.72 -8.30
C VAL A 52 -3.24 -4.38 -7.59
N GLY A 53 -4.25 -4.27 -6.71
CA GLY A 53 -4.46 -3.09 -5.88
C GLY A 53 -3.24 -2.76 -5.00
N LEU A 54 -2.67 -3.74 -4.31
CA LEU A 54 -1.45 -3.58 -3.52
C LEU A 54 -0.27 -3.13 -4.38
N PHE A 55 -0.05 -3.79 -5.52
CA PHE A 55 1.06 -3.47 -6.42
C PHE A 55 0.96 -2.03 -6.96
N LEU A 56 -0.21 -1.64 -7.44
CA LEU A 56 -0.47 -0.29 -7.96
C LEU A 56 -0.31 0.76 -6.86
N LEU A 57 -0.90 0.53 -5.70
CA LEU A 57 -0.79 1.45 -4.56
C LEU A 57 0.67 1.61 -4.11
N GLY A 58 1.40 0.50 -3.98
CA GLY A 58 2.81 0.51 -3.60
C GLY A 58 3.68 1.26 -4.61
N THR A 59 3.50 0.98 -5.90
CA THR A 59 4.25 1.65 -6.98
C THR A 59 3.96 3.15 -7.02
N LEU A 60 2.68 3.54 -6.99
CA LEU A 60 2.29 4.96 -7.01
C LEU A 60 2.84 5.72 -5.80
N LEU A 61 2.75 5.12 -4.60
CA LEU A 61 3.28 5.76 -3.39
C LEU A 61 4.81 5.84 -3.40
N LEU A 62 5.51 4.85 -3.95
CA LEU A 62 6.96 4.86 -4.09
C LEU A 62 7.43 5.94 -5.07
N VAL A 63 6.78 6.06 -6.23
CA VAL A 63 7.04 7.15 -7.19
C VAL A 63 6.84 8.50 -6.52
N ARG A 64 5.72 8.70 -5.82
CA ARG A 64 5.46 9.93 -5.07
C ARG A 64 6.53 10.21 -4.02
N TYR A 65 7.01 9.19 -3.30
CA TYR A 65 8.09 9.35 -2.32
C TYR A 65 9.37 9.87 -2.98
N PHE A 66 9.79 9.29 -4.12
CA PHE A 66 10.98 9.75 -4.85
C PHE A 66 10.80 11.14 -5.45
N GLU A 67 9.65 11.44 -6.07
CA GLU A 67 9.33 12.80 -6.55
C GLU A 67 9.44 13.84 -5.41
N ALA A 68 8.99 13.48 -4.21
CA ALA A 68 9.13 14.32 -3.03
C ALA A 68 10.60 14.54 -2.64
N ARG A 69 11.40 13.47 -2.65
CA ARG A 69 12.81 13.51 -2.28
C ARG A 69 13.60 14.39 -3.23
N ASP A 70 13.40 14.20 -4.53
CA ASP A 70 14.06 14.98 -5.56
C ASP A 70 13.66 16.46 -5.46
N GLY A 71 12.36 16.74 -5.30
CA GLY A 71 11.85 18.10 -5.15
C GLY A 71 12.31 18.83 -3.87
N MET A 72 12.62 18.10 -2.79
CA MET A 72 13.21 18.70 -1.58
C MET A 72 14.68 19.08 -1.74
N THR A 73 15.37 18.49 -2.73
CA THR A 73 16.77 18.82 -3.06
C THR A 73 16.91 19.82 -4.19
N ASP A 74 15.79 20.27 -4.78
CA ASP A 74 15.78 21.30 -5.82
C ASP A 74 16.17 22.67 -5.23
N LEU A 75 17.25 23.26 -5.76
CA LEU A 75 17.75 24.57 -5.35
C LEU A 75 16.84 25.72 -5.78
N ALA A 76 15.93 25.49 -6.73
CA ALA A 76 15.00 26.50 -7.25
C ALA A 76 13.59 25.93 -7.43
N PRO A 77 12.88 25.59 -6.33
CA PRO A 77 11.59 24.92 -6.40
C PRO A 77 10.55 25.77 -7.14
N ARG A 78 10.21 25.35 -8.36
CA ARG A 78 9.27 26.08 -9.24
C ARG A 78 7.80 25.85 -8.90
N THR A 79 7.51 24.82 -8.09
CA THR A 79 6.15 24.44 -7.69
C THR A 79 6.12 24.03 -6.22
N ARG A 80 4.97 24.18 -5.55
CA ARG A 80 4.79 23.62 -4.20
C ARG A 80 4.69 22.10 -4.33
N LEU A 81 5.43 21.37 -3.49
CA LEU A 81 5.16 19.96 -3.25
C LEU A 81 3.70 19.85 -2.77
N TYR A 82 2.88 19.09 -3.49
CA TYR A 82 1.43 19.24 -3.43
C TYR A 82 0.82 18.68 -2.13
N ASP A 83 0.29 19.54 -1.26
CA ASP A 83 -0.66 19.16 -0.19
C ASP A 83 -2.07 18.98 -0.77
N VAL A 84 -2.28 17.92 -1.56
CA VAL A 84 -3.52 17.73 -2.32
C VAL A 84 -4.57 16.93 -1.54
N ARG A 85 -5.85 17.34 -1.62
CA ARG A 85 -7.00 16.62 -1.02
C ARG A 85 -7.01 15.12 -1.40
N HIS A 86 -6.60 14.80 -2.62
CA HIS A 86 -6.49 13.45 -3.18
C HIS A 86 -5.55 12.53 -2.39
N GLU A 87 -4.57 13.08 -1.67
CA GLU A 87 -3.62 12.29 -0.87
C GLU A 87 -4.30 11.66 0.36
N ARG A 88 -5.28 12.34 0.98
CA ARG A 88 -6.08 11.72 2.05
C ARG A 88 -6.89 10.54 1.52
N VAL A 89 -7.41 10.67 0.31
CA VAL A 89 -8.12 9.59 -0.38
C VAL A 89 -7.17 8.44 -0.67
N ALA A 90 -5.93 8.71 -1.09
CA ALA A 90 -4.91 7.67 -1.30
C ALA A 90 -4.62 6.87 -0.02
N TYR A 91 -4.51 7.54 1.15
CA TYR A 91 -4.30 6.84 2.42
C TYR A 91 -5.52 6.04 2.86
N LEU A 92 -6.73 6.57 2.68
CA LEU A 92 -7.96 5.82 2.96
C LEU A 92 -8.09 4.59 2.05
N LEU A 93 -7.83 4.74 0.76
CA LEU A 93 -7.76 3.62 -0.19
C LEU A 93 -6.69 2.63 0.24
N GLY A 94 -5.53 3.11 0.72
CA GLY A 94 -4.49 2.25 1.24
C GLY A 94 -4.93 1.41 2.43
N ILE A 95 -5.65 1.99 3.39
CA ILE A 95 -6.24 1.24 4.52
C ILE A 95 -7.23 0.20 4.00
N VAL A 96 -8.13 0.57 3.09
CA VAL A 96 -9.16 -0.33 2.56
C VAL A 96 -8.52 -1.52 1.83
N VAL A 97 -7.60 -1.26 0.90
CA VAL A 97 -6.93 -2.30 0.10
C VAL A 97 -6.11 -3.23 1.00
N THR A 98 -5.30 -2.68 1.90
CA THR A 98 -4.45 -3.49 2.79
C THR A 98 -5.29 -4.30 3.79
N SER A 99 -6.34 -3.71 4.37
CA SER A 99 -7.24 -4.45 5.28
C SER A 99 -8.01 -5.55 4.57
N ALA A 100 -8.47 -5.30 3.34
CA ALA A 100 -9.16 -6.31 2.55
C ALA A 100 -8.22 -7.47 2.18
N SER A 101 -6.96 -7.18 1.81
CA SER A 101 -5.93 -8.22 1.63
C SER A 101 -5.73 -9.04 2.90
N VAL A 102 -5.63 -8.40 4.07
CA VAL A 102 -5.48 -9.12 5.36
C VAL A 102 -6.64 -10.08 5.60
N LEU A 103 -7.88 -9.62 5.45
CA LEU A 103 -9.06 -10.46 5.66
C LEU A 103 -9.11 -11.62 4.68
N LEU A 104 -8.70 -11.37 3.43
CA LEU A 104 -8.74 -12.37 2.39
C LEU A 104 -7.64 -13.42 2.59
N ASP A 105 -6.41 -13.02 2.88
CA ASP A 105 -5.33 -13.96 3.21
C ASP A 105 -5.63 -14.73 4.49
N ALA A 106 -6.29 -14.10 5.49
CA ALA A 106 -6.73 -14.79 6.70
C ALA A 106 -7.78 -15.87 6.37
N TRP A 107 -8.73 -15.56 5.50
CA TRP A 107 -9.71 -16.53 5.03
C TRP A 107 -9.03 -17.71 4.34
N PHE A 108 -8.16 -17.44 3.35
CA PHE A 108 -7.44 -18.48 2.63
C PHE A 108 -6.51 -19.30 3.53
N ALA A 109 -5.89 -18.67 4.54
CA ALA A 109 -5.07 -19.35 5.53
C ALA A 109 -5.83 -20.42 6.31
N LEU A 110 -7.14 -20.21 6.51
CA LEU A 110 -8.01 -21.13 7.25
C LEU A 110 -8.70 -22.16 6.34
N THR A 111 -8.93 -21.85 5.07
CA THR A 111 -9.78 -22.67 4.19
C THR A 111 -9.03 -23.55 3.20
N VAL A 112 -7.75 -23.27 2.91
CA VAL A 112 -6.99 -23.98 1.86
C VAL A 112 -5.84 -24.79 2.45
N ARG A 113 -5.54 -25.96 1.86
CA ARG A 113 -4.46 -26.87 2.28
C ARG A 113 -3.08 -26.21 2.35
N TRP A 114 -2.84 -25.20 1.51
CA TRP A 114 -1.61 -24.40 1.48
C TRP A 114 -1.70 -23.14 2.34
N GLY A 115 -2.67 -23.08 3.26
CA GLY A 115 -3.08 -21.89 3.99
C GLY A 115 -1.96 -21.20 4.77
N TRP A 116 -0.98 -21.95 5.27
CA TRP A 116 0.14 -21.35 6.01
C TRP A 116 0.99 -20.40 5.15
N TRP A 117 1.02 -20.57 3.82
CA TRP A 117 1.71 -19.64 2.92
C TRP A 117 1.05 -18.27 2.85
N HIS A 118 -0.25 -18.16 3.18
CA HIS A 118 -0.96 -16.89 3.25
C HIS A 118 -0.58 -16.05 4.48
N LEU A 119 0.12 -16.63 5.47
CA LEU A 119 0.57 -15.88 6.65
C LEU A 119 1.57 -14.78 6.31
N LEU A 120 2.41 -14.98 5.28
CA LEU A 120 3.38 -13.98 4.85
C LEU A 120 2.73 -12.74 4.22
N PRO A 121 1.93 -12.84 3.14
CA PRO A 121 1.22 -11.68 2.60
C PRO A 121 0.27 -11.05 3.62
N LEU A 122 -0.38 -11.85 4.47
CA LEU A 122 -1.20 -11.35 5.58
C LEU A 122 -0.41 -10.43 6.52
N ALA A 123 0.75 -10.88 7.01
CA ALA A 123 1.56 -10.10 7.95
C ALA A 123 2.06 -8.79 7.31
N LEU A 124 2.46 -8.84 6.03
CA LEU A 124 2.92 -7.67 5.29
C LEU A 124 1.78 -6.67 5.02
N ALA A 125 0.60 -7.16 4.63
CA ALA A 125 -0.58 -6.33 4.43
C ALA A 125 -1.09 -5.73 5.75
N ALA A 126 -1.02 -6.47 6.85
CA ALA A 126 -1.37 -5.97 8.18
C ALA A 126 -0.41 -4.86 8.61
N TRP A 127 0.89 -5.06 8.41
CA TRP A 127 1.86 -4.00 8.66
C TRP A 127 1.60 -2.77 7.78
N GLY A 128 1.34 -2.96 6.47
CA GLY A 128 0.94 -1.90 5.55
C GLY A 128 -0.28 -1.11 6.05
N THR A 129 -1.32 -1.81 6.54
CA THR A 129 -2.51 -1.20 7.12
C THR A 129 -2.14 -0.25 8.26
N THR A 130 -1.30 -0.70 9.21
CA THR A 130 -0.87 0.15 10.33
C THR A 130 -0.10 1.39 9.88
N LEU A 131 0.69 1.29 8.80
CA LEU A 131 1.44 2.40 8.25
C LEU A 131 0.51 3.43 7.58
N PHE A 132 -0.50 2.98 6.83
CA PHE A 132 -1.50 3.88 6.25
C PHE A 132 -2.36 4.57 7.31
N VAL A 133 -2.73 3.88 8.38
CA VAL A 133 -3.40 4.51 9.53
C VAL A 133 -2.54 5.61 10.13
N ARG A 134 -1.23 5.35 10.34
CA ARG A 134 -0.29 6.37 10.85
C ARG A 134 -0.12 7.56 9.90
N LEU A 135 -0.09 7.33 8.59
CA LEU A 135 -0.02 8.40 7.58
C LEU A 135 -1.29 9.26 7.59
N LEU A 136 -2.45 8.62 7.75
CA LEU A 136 -3.73 9.32 7.82
C LEU A 136 -3.85 10.18 9.08
N THR A 137 -3.46 9.65 10.25
CA THR A 137 -3.59 10.38 11.53
C THR A 137 -2.60 11.52 11.67
N ARG A 138 -1.37 11.38 11.14
CA ARG A 138 -0.37 12.47 11.16
C ARG A 138 -0.77 13.71 10.38
N ARG A 139 -1.74 13.60 9.46
CA ARG A 139 -2.25 14.76 8.70
C ARG A 139 -3.47 15.42 9.35
N ALA A 140 -4.03 14.81 10.39
CA ALA A 140 -5.24 15.28 11.07
C ALA A 140 -4.95 16.15 12.31
N GLY A 141 -3.70 16.25 12.74
CA GLY A 141 -3.23 17.13 13.83
C GLY A 141 -2.29 18.18 13.28
#